data_AF-A0A8J6R402-F1
#
_entry.id   AF-A0A8J6R402-F1
#
_cell.length_a   1.000
_cell.length_b   1.000
_cell.length_c   1.000
_cell.angle_alpha   90.00
_cell.angle_beta   90.00
_cell.angle_gamma   90.00
#
_symmetry.space_group_name_H-M   'P 1'
#
loop_
_entity.id
_entity.type
_entity.pdbx_description
1 polymer ?
#
loop_
_entity_poly.entity_id
_entity_poly.type
_entity_poly.pdbx_seq_one_letter_code
_entity_poly.pdbx_strand_id
1 'polypeptide(L)' 'MSSTRLVYLALMLLAVTGCSSKQLYHSAQSNRLNACQNLPEPDRGSCLAQVHRESYEEYQRQRQAVLDAQK' A
#
# COMPACT_ATOMS: atom_id res chain seq x y z
N MET A 1 -4.23 -13.55 -37.68
CA MET A 1 -4.06 -13.77 -36.22
C MET A 1 -5.38 -13.45 -35.54
N SER A 2 -6.03 -14.46 -34.94
CA SER A 2 -7.45 -14.42 -34.56
C SER A 2 -7.81 -13.36 -33.52
N SER A 3 -8.84 -12.58 -33.81
CA SER A 3 -9.48 -11.58 -32.95
C SER A 3 -9.82 -12.11 -31.55
N THR A 4 -10.07 -13.42 -31.41
CA THR A 4 -10.27 -14.10 -30.12
C THR A 4 -9.06 -14.01 -29.20
N ARG A 5 -7.84 -14.06 -29.71
CA ARG A 5 -6.62 -13.91 -28.88
C ARG A 5 -6.50 -12.51 -28.29
N LEU A 6 -6.92 -11.47 -29.04
CA LEU A 6 -6.94 -10.09 -28.57
C LEU A 6 -7.97 -9.89 -27.44
N VAL A 7 -9.12 -10.54 -27.54
CA VAL A 7 -10.16 -10.51 -26.49
C VAL A 7 -9.65 -11.13 -25.18
N TYR A 8 -8.98 -12.29 -25.24
CA TYR A 8 -8.39 -12.91 -24.05
C TYR A 8 -7.29 -12.06 -23.42
N LEU A 9 -6.48 -11.39 -24.24
CA LEU A 9 -5.41 -10.51 -23.78
C LEU A 9 -5.97 -9.26 -23.09
N ALA A 10 -7.04 -8.68 -23.64
CA ALA A 10 -7.76 -7.57 -23.02
C ALA A 10 -8.38 -7.99 -21.67
N LEU A 11 -9.02 -9.17 -21.62
CA LEU A 11 -9.63 -9.70 -20.39
C LEU A 11 -8.60 -9.89 -19.26
N MET A 12 -7.40 -10.38 -19.59
CA MET A 12 -6.29 -10.52 -18.64
C MET A 12 -5.78 -9.19 -18.11
N LEU A 13 -5.74 -8.14 -18.93
CA LEU A 13 -5.29 -6.80 -18.49
C LEU A 13 -6.28 -6.15 -17.52
N LEU A 14 -7.58 -6.36 -17.71
CA LEU A 14 -8.61 -5.88 -16.78
C LEU A 14 -8.58 -6.62 -15.42
N ALA A 15 -8.06 -7.84 -15.36
CA ALA A 15 -7.98 -8.59 -14.09
C ALA A 15 -6.96 -7.98 -13.10
N VAL A 16 -5.97 -7.23 -13.59
CA VAL A 16 -4.90 -6.66 -12.75
C VAL A 16 -5.31 -5.32 -12.11
N THR A 17 -6.36 -4.64 -12.62
CA THR A 17 -6.80 -3.34 -12.10
C THR A 17 -7.57 -3.44 -10.78
N GLY A 18 -7.83 -4.64 -10.27
CA GLY A 18 -8.60 -4.90 -9.05
C GLY A 18 -7.80 -4.93 -7.74
N CYS A 19 -6.48 -4.74 -7.77
CA CYS A 19 -5.70 -4.67 -6.54
C CYS A 19 -6.04 -3.37 -5.78
N SER A 20 -6.87 -3.48 -4.74
CA SER A 20 -7.31 -2.32 -3.96
C SER A 20 -6.14 -1.70 -3.21
N SER A 21 -5.90 -0.40 -3.40
CA SER A 21 -4.90 0.39 -2.68
C SER A 21 -5.06 0.30 -1.16
N LYS A 22 -6.30 0.11 -0.67
CA LYS A 22 -6.60 -0.08 0.75
C LYS A 22 -6.09 -1.43 1.26
N GLN A 23 -6.19 -2.49 0.46
CA GLN A 23 -5.67 -3.81 0.81
C GLN A 23 -4.14 -3.80 0.87
N LEU A 24 -3.49 -3.12 -0.08
CA LEU A 24 -2.05 -2.91 -0.06
C LEU A 24 -1.59 -2.09 1.15
N TYR A 25 -2.36 -1.05 1.53
CA TYR A 25 -2.07 -0.28 2.72
C TYR A 25 -2.16 -1.14 3.99
N HIS A 26 -3.23 -1.93 4.14
CA HIS A 26 -3.39 -2.78 5.33
C HIS A 26 -2.29 -3.83 5.44
N SER A 27 -1.85 -4.44 4.34
CA SER A 27 -0.73 -5.38 4.35
C SER A 27 0.60 -4.70 4.67
N ALA A 28 0.83 -3.49 4.18
CA ALA A 28 2.00 -2.70 4.54
C ALA A 28 1.97 -2.29 6.02
N GLN A 29 0.81 -1.86 6.54
CA GLN A 29 0.64 -1.44 7.93
C GLN A 29 0.87 -2.61 8.89
N SER A 30 0.35 -3.80 8.58
CA SER A 30 0.60 -4.99 9.41
C SER A 30 2.08 -5.39 9.42
N ASN A 31 2.77 -5.25 8.30
CA ASN A 31 4.22 -5.47 8.24
C ASN A 31 4.99 -4.48 9.13
N ARG A 32 4.62 -3.20 9.13
CA ARG A 32 5.23 -2.19 10.02
C ARG A 32 4.98 -2.50 11.50
N LEU A 33 3.77 -2.95 11.85
CA LEU A 33 3.46 -3.37 13.22
C LEU A 33 4.35 -4.55 13.65
N ASN A 34 4.51 -5.55 12.79
CA ASN A 34 5.42 -6.67 13.06
C ASN A 34 6.88 -6.22 13.15
N ALA A 35 7.32 -5.28 12.30
CA ALA A 35 8.65 -4.71 12.40
C ALA A 35 8.87 -4.05 13.78
N CYS A 36 7.91 -3.26 14.26
CA CYS A 36 7.98 -2.64 15.59
C CYS A 36 8.09 -3.67 16.71
N GLN A 37 7.45 -4.84 16.59
CA GLN A 37 7.55 -5.90 17.61
C GLN A 37 8.96 -6.50 17.72
N ASN A 38 9.73 -6.45 16.64
CA ASN A 38 11.11 -6.94 16.61
C ASN A 38 12.14 -5.91 17.11
N LEU A 39 11.70 -4.68 17.44
CA LEU A 39 12.58 -3.64 17.99
C LEU A 39 12.80 -3.85 19.51
N PRO A 40 13.97 -3.46 20.03
CA PRO A 40 14.22 -3.43 21.47
C PRO A 40 13.33 -2.40 22.19
N GLU A 41 13.15 -2.59 23.49
CA GLU A 41 12.23 -1.84 24.36
C GLU A 41 12.31 -0.29 24.32
N PRO A 42 13.45 0.39 24.12
CA PRO A 42 13.42 1.85 24.01
C PRO A 42 12.71 2.35 22.76
N ASP A 43 12.80 1.62 21.64
CA ASP A 43 12.33 2.10 20.33
C ASP A 43 10.96 1.52 19.94
N ARG A 44 10.60 0.34 20.50
CA ARG A 44 9.35 -0.35 20.19
C ARG A 44 8.11 0.49 20.54
N GLY A 45 8.11 1.15 21.70
CA GLY A 45 6.98 1.97 22.14
C GLY A 45 6.70 3.14 21.20
N SER A 46 7.75 3.88 20.81
CA SER A 46 7.64 4.97 19.85
C SER A 46 7.24 4.50 18.45
N CYS A 47 7.77 3.37 18.00
CA CYS A 47 7.43 2.79 16.69
C CYS A 47 5.92 2.45 16.61
N LEU A 48 5.40 1.74 17.62
CA LEU A 48 3.97 1.40 17.68
C LEU A 48 3.08 2.65 17.73
N ALA A 49 3.47 3.65 18.53
CA ALA A 49 2.72 4.91 18.62
C ALA A 49 2.65 5.64 17.27
N GLN A 50 3.74 5.64 16.49
CA GLN A 50 3.77 6.26 15.17
C GLN A 50 2.87 5.51 14.18
N VAL A 51 2.94 4.18 14.14
CA VAL A 51 2.13 3.35 13.24
C VAL A 51 0.63 3.42 13.54
N HIS A 52 0.24 3.61 14.80
CA HIS A 52 -1.17 3.77 15.20
C HIS A 52 -1.72 5.18 14.97
N ARG A 53 -0.88 6.22 15.00
CA ARG A 53 -1.31 7.61 14.77
C ARG A 53 -1.59 7.92 13.30
N GLU A 54 -0.93 7.23 12.37
CA GLU A 54 -1.19 7.40 10.95
C GLU A 54 -2.55 6.82 10.54
N SER A 55 -3.47 7.69 10.14
CA SER A 55 -4.70 7.29 9.47
C SER A 55 -4.44 6.99 7.99
N TYR A 56 -5.29 6.16 7.38
CA TYR A 56 -5.22 5.88 5.94
C TYR A 56 -5.34 7.16 5.10
N GLU A 57 -6.15 8.12 5.55
CA GLU A 57 -6.34 9.40 4.86
C GLU A 57 -5.07 10.27 4.93
N GLU A 58 -4.41 10.31 6.09
CA GLU A 58 -3.12 10.98 6.26
C GLU A 58 -2.07 10.40 5.31
N TYR A 59 -1.99 9.06 5.27
CA TYR A 59 -1.10 8.35 4.34
C TYR A 59 -1.39 8.69 2.87
N GLN A 60 -2.66 8.73 2.46
CA GLN A 60 -3.03 9.09 1.09
C GLN A 60 -2.64 10.52 0.75
N ARG A 61 -2.86 11.48 1.66
CA ARG A 61 -2.46 12.88 1.48
C ARG A 61 -0.95 13.03 1.35
N GLN A 62 -0.18 12.40 2.24
CA GLN A 62 1.29 12.41 2.17
C GLN A 62 1.80 11.80 0.87
N ARG A 63 1.22 10.66 0.44
CA ARG A 63 1.58 10.02 -0.82
C ARG A 63 1.31 10.92 -2.01
N GLN A 64 0.16 11.60 -2.06
CA GLN A 64 -0.16 12.54 -3.12
C GLN A 64 0.81 13.73 -3.14
N ALA A 65 1.10 14.33 -1.98
CA ALA A 65 2.04 15.44 -1.87
C ALA A 65 3.44 15.07 -2.42
N VAL A 66 3.92 13.84 -2.16
CA VAL A 66 5.20 13.35 -2.71
C VAL A 66 5.14 13.19 -4.23
N LEU A 67 4.04 12.66 -4.76
CA LEU A 67 3.87 12.49 -6.21
C LEU A 67 3.75 13.85 -6.94
N ASP A 68 3.07 14.81 -6.33
CA ASP A 68 2.90 16.16 -6.86
C ASP A 68 4.21 16.96 -6.79
N ALA A 69 5.03 16.76 -5.76
CA ALA A 69 6.35 17.38 -5.65
C ALA A 69 7.38 16.85 -6.66
N GLN A 70 7.13 15.69 -7.27
CA GLN A 70 7.98 15.08 -8.30
C GLN A 70 7.58 15.48 -9.73
N LYS A 71 6.55 16.31 -9.88
CA LYS A 71 6.02 16.78 -11.15
C LYS A 71 6.53 18.18 -11.49
#